data_AF-K1P3V9-F1
#
_entry.id   AF-K1P3V9-F1
#
_cell.length_a   1.000
_cell.length_b   1.000
_cell.length_c   1.000
_cell.angle_alpha   90.00
_cell.angle_beta   90.00
_cell.angle_gamma   90.00
#
_symmetry.space_group_name_H-M   'P 1'
#
loop_
_entity.id
_entity.type
_entity.pdbx_description
1 polymer ?
#
loop_
_entity_poly.entity_id
_entity_poly.type
_entity_poly.pdbx_seq_one_letter_code
_entity_poly.pdbx_strand_id
1 'polypeptide(L)'
;MGSFTVARAIIVRLLFACHGLVSIWLLYQVTQEPRFWYLAASFGFLLVETTVTLVRKQGKEWKWFCPSVLIYLTMTVPAIWFLELHELEKRIDHRQSTSFNLSNMSLIEIHNETFDLSAHLGSVLGVKFEIRLPINLSPDEWIRTLEQLLLLLLILGRWMLPKGKLTHDQLSQLLLVYIGTAADIVEFFEAFKEDEV
;
A
#
# COMPACT_ATOMS: atom_id res chain seq x y z
N MET A 1 30.51 -5.11 -7.22
CA MET A 1 29.30 -4.40 -7.68
C MET A 1 27.99 -5.18 -7.50
N GLY A 2 27.96 -6.52 -7.52
CA GLY A 2 26.71 -7.31 -7.41
C GLY A 2 26.02 -7.28 -6.04
N SER A 3 26.77 -7.30 -4.93
CA SER A 3 26.20 -7.40 -3.58
C SER A 3 25.27 -6.24 -3.20
N PHE A 4 25.59 -5.02 -3.63
CA PHE A 4 24.79 -3.83 -3.32
C PHE A 4 23.47 -3.82 -4.10
N THR A 5 23.49 -4.29 -5.34
CA THR A 5 22.29 -4.47 -6.17
C THR A 5 21.36 -5.51 -5.57
N VAL A 6 21.91 -6.64 -5.10
CA VAL A 6 21.15 -7.70 -4.42
C VAL A 6 20.58 -7.18 -3.11
N ALA A 7 21.37 -6.47 -2.29
CA ALA A 7 20.89 -5.89 -1.03
C ALA A 7 19.73 -4.91 -1.24
N ARG A 8 19.84 -3.99 -2.21
CA ARG A 8 18.74 -3.08 -2.59
C ARG A 8 17.49 -3.84 -3.01
N ALA A 9 17.65 -4.87 -3.85
CA ALA A 9 16.54 -5.68 -4.33
C ALA A 9 15.82 -6.44 -3.20
N ILE A 10 16.56 -6.92 -2.19
CA ILE A 10 16.02 -7.56 -0.99
C ILE A 10 15.30 -6.54 -0.12
N ILE A 11 15.89 -5.37 0.14
CA ILE A 11 15.28 -4.33 0.98
C ILE A 11 13.92 -3.91 0.43
N VAL A 12 13.81 -3.65 -0.88
CA VAL A 12 12.53 -3.28 -1.49
C VAL A 12 11.46 -4.37 -1.30
N ARG A 13 11.84 -5.64 -1.46
CA ARG A 13 10.92 -6.78 -1.27
C ARG A 13 10.49 -6.95 0.18
N LEU A 14 11.40 -6.73 1.12
CA LEU A 14 11.08 -6.74 2.56
C LEU A 14 10.14 -5.60 2.92
N LEU A 15 10.33 -4.40 2.35
CA LEU A 15 9.41 -3.28 2.55
C LEU A 15 8.00 -3.59 2.02
N PHE A 16 7.89 -4.15 0.82
CA PHE A 16 6.60 -4.58 0.25
C PHE A 16 5.93 -5.67 1.08
N ALA A 17 6.70 -6.69 1.49
CA ALA A 17 6.21 -7.77 2.35
C ALA A 17 5.71 -7.23 3.70
N CYS A 18 6.51 -6.42 4.37
CA CYS A 18 6.18 -5.84 5.67
C CYS A 18 4.92 -4.99 5.58
N HIS A 19 4.86 -4.05 4.62
CA HIS A 19 3.70 -3.18 4.46
C HIS A 19 2.43 -3.95 4.15
N GLY A 20 2.47 -4.90 3.20
CA GLY A 20 1.27 -5.68 2.88
C GLY A 20 0.81 -6.61 4.01
N LEU A 21 1.74 -7.21 4.76
CA LEU A 21 1.39 -7.98 5.96
C LEU A 21 0.79 -7.09 7.05
N VAL A 22 1.32 -5.88 7.26
CA VAL A 22 0.75 -4.89 8.19
C VAL A 22 -0.65 -4.47 7.75
N SER A 23 -0.88 -4.24 6.45
CA SER A 23 -2.21 -3.93 5.92
C SER A 23 -3.21 -5.05 6.15
N ILE A 24 -2.85 -6.31 5.90
CA ILE A 24 -3.72 -7.47 6.14
C ILE A 24 -3.97 -7.67 7.65
N TRP A 25 -2.93 -7.52 8.47
CA TRP A 25 -3.07 -7.61 9.92
C TRP A 25 -4.00 -6.53 10.47
N LEU A 26 -3.87 -5.28 10.01
CA LEU A 26 -4.77 -4.20 10.38
C LEU A 26 -6.20 -4.47 9.92
N LEU A 27 -6.38 -4.96 8.70
CA LEU A 27 -7.69 -5.38 8.19
C LEU A 27 -8.33 -6.43 9.10
N TYR A 28 -7.58 -7.46 9.51
CA TYR A 28 -8.07 -8.46 10.45
C TYR A 28 -8.45 -7.86 11.81
N GLN A 29 -7.63 -6.94 12.34
CA GLN A 29 -7.94 -6.30 13.63
C GLN A 29 -9.19 -5.41 13.57
N VAL A 30 -9.43 -4.74 12.44
CA VAL A 30 -10.56 -3.82 12.28
C VAL A 30 -11.88 -4.56 11.96
N THR A 31 -11.81 -5.61 11.14
CA THR A 31 -13.00 -6.37 10.70
C THR A 31 -13.32 -7.56 11.61
N GLN A 32 -12.34 -8.08 12.34
CA GLN A 32 -12.42 -9.33 13.13
C GLN A 32 -12.84 -10.56 12.30
N GLU A 33 -12.75 -10.48 10.97
CA GLU A 33 -13.11 -11.59 10.08
C GLU A 33 -11.88 -12.36 9.61
N PRO A 34 -11.76 -13.67 9.91
CA PRO A 34 -10.61 -14.47 9.53
C PRO A 34 -10.56 -14.79 8.03
N ARG A 35 -11.63 -14.49 7.28
CA ARG A 35 -11.71 -14.79 5.84
C ARG A 35 -10.64 -14.03 5.06
N PHE A 36 -10.33 -12.79 5.43
CA PHE A 36 -9.38 -11.94 4.70
C PHE A 36 -7.93 -12.46 4.66
N TRP A 37 -7.59 -13.48 5.44
CA TRP A 37 -6.28 -14.15 5.38
C TRP A 37 -5.98 -14.77 4.01
N TYR A 38 -6.97 -14.99 3.12
CA TYR A 38 -6.68 -15.42 1.75
C TYR A 38 -5.76 -14.44 1.00
N LEU A 39 -5.80 -13.14 1.35
CA LEU A 39 -4.92 -12.12 0.76
C LEU A 39 -3.44 -12.38 1.06
N ALA A 40 -3.14 -13.07 2.18
CA ALA A 40 -1.78 -13.45 2.53
C ALA A 40 -1.20 -14.51 1.57
N ALA A 41 -2.02 -15.17 0.73
CA ALA A 41 -1.50 -16.05 -0.33
C ALA A 41 -0.57 -15.30 -1.30
N SER A 42 -0.84 -14.01 -1.55
CA SER A 42 0.01 -13.13 -2.38
C SER A 42 1.42 -12.97 -1.81
N PHE A 43 1.59 -13.00 -0.49
CA PHE A 43 2.92 -13.00 0.13
C PHE A 43 3.73 -14.24 -0.24
N GLY A 44 3.09 -15.42 -0.35
CA GLY A 44 3.73 -16.64 -0.83
C GLY A 44 4.29 -16.47 -2.25
N PHE A 45 3.51 -15.88 -3.17
CA PHE A 45 3.99 -15.58 -4.52
C PHE A 45 5.16 -14.59 -4.53
N LEU A 46 5.19 -13.62 -3.60
CA LEU A 46 6.29 -12.68 -3.46
C LEU A 46 7.58 -13.39 -3.02
N LEU A 47 7.51 -14.37 -2.12
CA LEU A 47 8.68 -15.16 -1.72
C LEU A 47 9.21 -16.03 -2.86
N VAL A 48 8.32 -16.63 -3.66
CA VAL A 48 8.70 -17.41 -4.85
C VAL A 48 9.39 -16.49 -5.86
N GLU A 49 8.80 -15.34 -6.19
CA GLU A 49 9.39 -14.34 -7.07
C GLU A 49 10.77 -13.90 -6.59
N THR A 50 10.88 -13.60 -5.28
CA THR A 50 12.13 -13.19 -4.64
C THR A 50 13.20 -14.27 -4.82
N THR A 51 12.87 -15.52 -4.57
CA THR A 51 13.78 -16.67 -4.71
C THR A 51 14.24 -16.81 -6.16
N VAL A 52 13.32 -16.74 -7.13
CA VAL A 52 13.63 -16.80 -8.56
C VAL A 52 14.56 -15.65 -8.97
N THR A 53 14.30 -14.43 -8.48
CA THR A 53 15.12 -13.26 -8.82
C THR A 53 16.51 -13.32 -8.19
N LEU A 54 16.65 -13.86 -6.98
CA LEU A 54 17.96 -14.07 -6.35
C LEU A 54 18.77 -15.13 -7.11
N VAL A 55 18.17 -16.30 -7.36
CA VAL A 55 18.87 -17.46 -7.95
C VAL A 55 19.19 -17.25 -9.43
N ARG A 56 18.22 -16.78 -10.22
CA ARG A 56 18.34 -16.74 -11.69
C ARG A 56 18.85 -15.40 -12.22
N LYS A 57 18.56 -14.30 -11.52
CA LYS A 57 18.80 -12.94 -12.04
C LYS A 57 19.84 -12.16 -11.22
N GLN A 58 20.39 -12.73 -10.15
CA GLN A 58 21.36 -12.07 -9.26
C GLN A 58 20.84 -10.69 -8.78
N GLY A 59 19.54 -10.58 -8.49
CA GLY A 59 18.92 -9.34 -8.02
C GLY A 59 18.58 -8.31 -9.11
N LYS A 60 18.69 -8.65 -10.40
CA LYS A 60 18.22 -7.79 -11.50
C LYS A 60 16.75 -8.03 -11.80
N GLU A 61 15.98 -6.96 -11.90
CA GLU A 61 14.59 -7.02 -12.32
C GLU A 61 14.43 -7.32 -13.82
N TRP A 62 13.20 -7.65 -14.21
CA TRP A 62 12.84 -7.80 -15.61
C TRP A 62 12.73 -6.42 -16.27
N LYS A 63 13.16 -6.32 -17.54
CA LYS A 63 13.29 -5.02 -18.22
C LYS A 63 11.95 -4.32 -18.47
N TRP A 64 10.88 -5.08 -18.63
CA TRP A 64 9.57 -4.60 -19.10
C TRP A 64 8.44 -4.78 -18.09
N PHE A 65 8.66 -5.58 -17.06
CA PHE A 65 7.63 -5.97 -16.11
C PHE A 65 8.26 -6.02 -14.72
N CYS A 66 7.51 -5.63 -13.69
CA CYS A 66 7.97 -5.71 -12.30
C CYS A 66 7.04 -6.67 -11.53
N PRO A 67 7.36 -7.98 -11.54
CA PRO A 67 6.52 -8.98 -10.88
C PRO A 67 6.28 -8.68 -9.40
N SER A 68 7.30 -8.19 -8.69
CA SER A 68 7.22 -7.87 -7.27
C SER A 68 6.21 -6.76 -6.97
N VAL A 69 6.17 -5.70 -7.79
CA VAL A 69 5.19 -4.62 -7.65
C VAL A 69 3.78 -5.12 -7.94
N LEU A 70 3.58 -5.96 -8.96
CA LEU A 70 2.24 -6.50 -9.25
C LEU A 70 1.72 -7.34 -8.09
N ILE A 71 2.53 -8.27 -7.59
CA ILE A 71 2.15 -9.14 -6.47
C ILE A 71 1.87 -8.32 -5.20
N TYR A 72 2.68 -7.28 -4.95
CA TYR A 72 2.46 -6.35 -3.86
C TYR A 72 1.14 -5.58 -4.00
N LEU A 73 0.80 -5.08 -5.19
CA LEU A 73 -0.49 -4.41 -5.44
C LEU A 73 -1.67 -5.35 -5.21
N THR A 74 -1.59 -6.59 -5.71
CA THR A 74 -2.62 -7.61 -5.50
C THR A 74 -2.80 -7.99 -4.02
N MET A 75 -1.76 -7.84 -3.21
CA MET A 75 -1.82 -8.06 -1.77
C MET A 75 -2.43 -6.85 -1.03
N THR A 76 -1.88 -5.66 -1.28
CA THR A 76 -2.11 -4.48 -0.45
C THR A 76 -3.34 -3.67 -0.86
N VAL A 77 -3.62 -3.52 -2.17
CA VAL A 77 -4.74 -2.70 -2.64
C VAL A 77 -6.09 -3.27 -2.19
N PRO A 78 -6.39 -4.58 -2.34
CA PRO A 78 -7.63 -5.13 -1.81
C PRO A 78 -7.72 -5.00 -0.29
N ALA A 79 -6.60 -5.15 0.43
CA ALA A 79 -6.59 -5.02 1.89
C ALA A 79 -6.99 -3.61 2.36
N ILE A 80 -6.42 -2.58 1.75
CA ILE A 80 -6.76 -1.17 2.04
C ILE A 80 -8.20 -0.88 1.63
N TRP A 81 -8.65 -1.40 0.48
CA TRP A 81 -10.01 -1.16 0.03
C TRP A 81 -11.06 -1.74 0.97
N PHE A 82 -10.86 -2.95 1.49
CA PHE A 82 -11.77 -3.51 2.49
C PHE A 82 -11.77 -2.73 3.81
N LEU A 83 -10.62 -2.21 4.23
CA LEU A 83 -10.54 -1.30 5.40
C LEU A 83 -11.37 -0.04 5.18
N GLU A 84 -11.24 0.60 4.01
CA GLU A 84 -12.00 1.80 3.65
C GLU A 84 -13.51 1.50 3.59
N LEU A 85 -13.92 0.39 2.98
CA LEU A 85 -15.34 0.00 2.92
C LEU A 85 -15.96 -0.17 4.32
N HIS A 86 -15.24 -0.82 5.23
CA HIS A 86 -15.70 -1.03 6.61
C HIS A 86 -15.86 0.30 7.36
N GLU A 87 -14.93 1.22 7.15
CA GLU A 87 -14.99 2.55 7.78
C GLU A 87 -16.08 3.43 7.17
N LEU A 88 -16.29 3.34 5.85
CA LEU A 88 -17.40 4.00 5.16
C LEU A 88 -18.75 3.51 5.68
N GLU A 89 -18.93 2.21 5.89
CA GLU A 89 -20.17 1.64 6.43
C GLU A 89 -20.46 2.18 7.83
N LYS A 90 -19.46 2.20 8.74
CA LYS A 90 -19.59 2.83 10.07
C LYS A 90 -20.02 4.30 10.00
N ARG A 91 -19.44 5.07 9.08
CA ARG A 91 -19.79 6.49 8.90
C ARG A 91 -21.22 6.68 8.42
N ILE A 92 -21.70 5.79 7.54
CA ILE A 92 -23.09 5.79 7.07
C ILE A 92 -24.04 5.48 8.22
N ASP A 93 -23.76 4.45 9.02
CA ASP A 93 -24.58 4.03 10.16
C ASP A 93 -24.66 5.11 11.24
N HIS A 94 -23.53 5.74 11.57
CA HIS A 94 -23.50 6.85 12.51
C HIS A 94 -24.33 8.03 12.00
N ARG A 95 -24.25 8.36 10.71
CA ARG A 95 -25.02 9.45 10.11
C ARG A 95 -26.52 9.15 10.13
N GLN A 96 -26.94 7.93 9.82
CA GLN A 96 -28.34 7.53 9.90
C GLN A 96 -28.87 7.59 11.33
N SER A 97 -28.12 7.05 12.29
CA SER A 97 -28.45 7.07 13.72
C SER A 97 -28.55 8.50 14.27
N THR A 98 -27.61 9.37 13.89
CA THR A 98 -27.62 10.79 14.30
C THR A 98 -28.82 11.53 13.69
N SER A 99 -29.15 11.24 12.43
CA SER A 99 -30.30 11.84 11.75
C SER A 99 -31.62 11.46 12.42
N PHE A 100 -31.74 10.20 12.88
CA PHE A 100 -32.90 9.71 13.61
C PHE A 100 -32.98 10.26 15.04
N ASN A 101 -31.84 10.42 15.73
CA ASN A 101 -31.78 11.00 17.07
C ASN A 101 -31.98 12.52 17.09
N LEU A 102 -31.67 13.24 16.00
CA LEU A 102 -31.99 14.68 15.90
C LEU A 102 -33.51 14.94 15.89
N SER A 103 -34.31 13.96 15.43
CA SER A 103 -35.77 13.98 15.57
C SER A 103 -36.27 13.68 16.99
N ASN A 104 -35.45 13.06 17.85
CA ASN A 104 -35.77 12.70 19.24
C ASN A 104 -34.63 13.17 20.18
N MET A 105 -34.54 14.47 20.42
CA MET A 105 -33.39 15.04 21.12
C MET A 105 -33.29 14.62 22.60
N SER A 106 -32.21 13.92 22.95
CA SER A 106 -31.41 14.19 24.14
C SER A 106 -29.93 13.87 23.88
N LEU A 107 -29.11 14.92 23.86
CA LEU A 107 -27.65 14.99 24.05
C LEU A 107 -26.95 13.70 24.52
N ILE A 108 -26.17 13.10 23.62
CA ILE A 108 -25.30 11.94 23.87
C ILE A 108 -23.84 12.39 23.67
N GLU A 109 -23.00 12.11 24.66
CA GLU A 109 -21.55 12.31 24.64
C GLU A 109 -20.90 11.39 23.59
N ILE A 110 -20.11 11.98 22.69
CA ILE A 110 -19.34 11.26 21.67
C ILE A 110 -18.09 10.70 22.33
N HIS A 111 -18.02 9.36 22.49
CA HIS A 111 -16.82 8.66 22.94
C HIS A 111 -15.98 8.29 21.71
N ASN A 112 -14.84 8.97 21.52
CA ASN A 112 -13.88 8.61 20.46
C ASN A 112 -13.01 7.44 20.95
N GLU A 113 -13.36 6.23 20.53
CA GLU A 113 -12.51 5.03 20.71
C GLU A 113 -11.25 5.19 19.85
N THR A 114 -10.09 5.32 20.48
CA THR A 114 -8.81 5.45 19.80
C THR A 114 -8.17 4.07 19.59
N PHE A 115 -7.63 3.83 18.40
CA PHE A 115 -7.06 2.52 18.03
C PHE A 115 -5.60 2.40 18.49
N ASP A 116 -5.39 1.74 19.63
CA ASP A 116 -4.05 1.46 20.16
C ASP A 116 -3.41 0.28 19.41
N LEU A 117 -2.33 0.53 18.66
CA LEU A 117 -1.58 -0.48 17.93
C LEU A 117 -0.66 -1.30 18.87
N SER A 118 -1.24 -2.06 19.80
CA SER A 118 -0.51 -2.97 20.69
C SER A 118 -0.33 -4.33 20.02
N ALA A 119 0.83 -4.59 19.43
CA ALA A 119 1.18 -5.91 18.92
C ALA A 119 1.73 -6.79 20.07
N HIS A 120 0.90 -7.71 20.59
CA HIS A 120 1.35 -8.78 21.49
C HIS A 120 1.95 -9.93 20.65
N LEU A 121 3.19 -9.76 20.19
CA LEU A 121 3.96 -10.85 19.59
C LEU A 121 4.45 -11.77 20.72
N GLY A 122 3.77 -12.90 20.88
CA GLY A 122 4.11 -13.94 21.86
C GLY A 122 5.59 -14.35 21.82
N SER A 123 6.10 -14.79 22.97
CA SER A 123 7.53 -15.02 23.24
C SER A 123 8.27 -15.79 22.15
N VAL A 124 9.02 -15.08 21.32
CA VAL A 124 10.04 -15.69 20.45
C VAL A 124 11.40 -15.45 21.12
N LEU A 125 12.10 -16.54 21.43
CA LEU A 125 13.45 -16.56 22.03
C LEU A 125 13.59 -16.06 23.49
N GLY A 126 12.53 -16.13 24.31
CA GLY A 126 12.61 -15.85 25.76
C GLY A 126 12.75 -14.37 26.13
N VAL A 127 12.71 -13.46 25.16
CA VAL A 127 12.70 -12.00 25.37
C VAL A 127 11.28 -11.50 25.21
N LYS A 128 10.70 -10.92 26.27
CA LYS A 128 9.43 -10.18 26.17
C LYS A 128 9.70 -8.85 25.50
N PHE A 129 9.41 -8.77 24.20
CA PHE A 129 9.59 -7.55 23.43
C PHE A 129 8.27 -6.76 23.42
N GLU A 130 8.13 -5.82 24.35
CA GLU A 130 6.99 -4.89 24.38
C GLU A 130 7.32 -3.66 23.54
N ILE A 131 6.87 -3.63 22.28
CA ILE A 131 6.91 -2.41 21.47
C ILE A 131 5.65 -1.61 21.80
N ARG A 132 5.73 -0.70 22.77
CA ARG A 132 4.71 0.34 22.96
C ARG A 132 5.10 1.57 22.16
N LEU A 133 4.63 1.64 20.92
CA LEU A 133 4.69 2.87 20.15
C LEU A 133 3.46 3.71 20.55
N PRO A 134 3.63 4.88 21.17
CA PRO A 134 2.51 5.76 21.56
C PRO A 134 1.97 6.48 20.32
N ILE A 135 1.40 5.71 19.40
CA ILE A 135 0.81 6.22 18.16
C ILE A 135 -0.70 6.10 18.33
N ASN A 136 -1.29 7.10 18.98
CA ASN A 136 -2.73 7.19 19.19
C ASN A 136 -3.39 7.79 17.95
N LEU A 137 -3.59 6.96 16.92
CA LEU A 137 -4.22 7.36 15.67
C LEU A 137 -5.64 6.79 15.58
N SER A 138 -6.56 7.59 15.04
CA SER A 138 -7.90 7.12 14.68
C SER A 138 -7.82 6.09 13.54
N PRO A 139 -8.83 5.20 13.41
CA PRO A 139 -8.89 4.22 12.31
C PRO A 139 -8.73 4.87 10.92
N ASP A 140 -9.35 6.03 10.75
CA ASP A 140 -9.25 6.86 9.55
C ASP A 140 -7.82 7.31 9.21
N GLU A 141 -7.05 7.70 10.22
CA GLU A 141 -5.66 8.12 10.04
C GLU A 141 -4.76 6.95 9.70
N TRP A 142 -5.03 5.76 10.27
CA TRP A 142 -4.32 4.54 9.92
C TRP A 142 -4.54 4.15 8.46
N ILE A 143 -5.79 4.22 7.97
CA ILE A 143 -6.11 3.92 6.56
C ILE A 143 -5.40 4.89 5.63
N ARG A 144 -5.51 6.21 5.89
CA ARG A 144 -4.80 7.23 5.11
C ARG A 144 -3.28 7.04 5.13
N THR A 145 -2.72 6.66 6.27
CA THR A 145 -1.28 6.36 6.39
C THR A 145 -0.89 5.15 5.54
N LEU A 146 -1.71 4.10 5.51
CA LEU A 146 -1.48 2.94 4.64
C LEU A 146 -1.53 3.31 3.16
N GLU A 147 -2.46 4.17 2.74
CA GLU A 147 -2.57 4.68 1.36
C GLU A 147 -1.36 5.53 0.95
N GLN A 148 -0.94 6.46 1.82
CA GLN A 148 0.22 7.30 1.55
C GLN A 148 1.51 6.46 1.50
N LEU A 149 1.62 5.47 2.38
CA LEU A 149 2.75 4.55 2.41
C LEU A 149 2.74 3.61 1.18
N LEU A 150 1.56 3.21 0.68
CA LEU A 150 1.42 2.48 -0.58
C LEU A 150 2.06 3.27 -1.73
N LEU A 151 1.66 4.54 -1.92
CA LEU A 151 2.20 5.41 -2.97
C LEU A 151 3.70 5.64 -2.80
N LEU A 152 4.15 5.91 -1.58
CA LEU A 152 5.56 6.11 -1.26
C LEU A 152 6.40 4.88 -1.62
N LEU A 153 5.95 3.68 -1.23
CA LEU A 153 6.66 2.43 -1.52
C LEU A 153 6.69 2.11 -3.01
N LEU A 154 5.64 2.45 -3.78
CA LEU A 154 5.66 2.30 -5.24
C LEU A 154 6.71 3.20 -5.89
N ILE A 155 6.80 4.46 -5.46
CA ILE A 155 7.81 5.41 -5.95
C ILE A 155 9.21 4.94 -5.56
N LEU A 156 9.44 4.61 -4.29
CA LEU A 156 10.73 4.14 -3.79
C LEU A 156 11.16 2.82 -4.45
N GLY A 157 10.23 1.89 -4.63
CA GLY A 157 10.47 0.65 -5.35
C GLY A 157 10.95 0.94 -6.78
N ARG A 158 10.22 1.76 -7.53
CA ARG A 158 10.61 2.15 -8.90
C ARG A 158 11.99 2.83 -8.95
N TRP A 159 12.36 3.57 -7.92
CA TRP A 159 13.62 4.32 -7.85
C TRP A 159 14.82 3.46 -7.42
N MET A 160 14.61 2.56 -6.46
CA MET A 160 15.64 1.68 -5.92
C MET A 160 15.92 0.45 -6.79
N LEU A 161 14.96 0.05 -7.63
CA LEU A 161 15.14 -1.08 -8.54
C LEU A 161 16.21 -0.75 -9.61
N PRO A 162 17.22 -1.61 -9.78
CA PRO A 162 18.35 -1.35 -10.66
C PRO A 162 17.88 -1.30 -12.12
N LYS A 163 17.90 -0.09 -12.71
CA LYS A 163 17.64 0.08 -14.14
C LYS A 163 18.83 -0.42 -14.95
N GLY A 164 18.56 -0.94 -16.14
CA GLY A 164 19.60 -1.21 -17.13
C GLY A 164 20.36 0.08 -17.46
N LYS A 165 21.62 -0.03 -17.89
CA LYS A 165 22.39 1.12 -18.36
C LYS A 165 21.74 1.66 -19.63
N LEU A 166 21.02 2.77 -19.53
CA LEU A 166 20.60 3.58 -20.67
C LEU A 166 21.72 4.57 -20.98
N THR A 167 22.07 4.73 -22.25
CA THR A 167 22.99 5.80 -22.66
C THR A 167 22.31 7.16 -22.48
N HIS A 168 23.10 8.24 -22.40
CA HIS A 168 22.58 9.60 -22.26
C HIS A 168 21.59 9.94 -23.40
N ASP A 169 21.89 9.47 -24.62
CA ASP A 169 21.04 9.69 -25.80
C ASP A 169 19.73 8.91 -25.73
N GLN A 170 19.72 7.70 -25.17
CA GLN A 170 18.47 6.95 -24.96
C GLN A 170 17.62 7.59 -23.87
N LEU A 171 18.24 8.18 -22.85
CA LEU A 171 17.52 8.86 -21.79
C LEU A 171 16.84 10.13 -22.30
N SER A 172 17.54 10.94 -23.11
CA SER A 172 16.97 12.16 -23.69
C SER A 172 15.86 11.84 -24.69
N GLN A 173 16.02 10.80 -25.51
CA GLN A 173 14.97 10.32 -26.41
C GLN A 173 13.73 9.83 -25.65
N LEU A 174 13.92 9.03 -24.61
CA LEU A 174 12.82 8.55 -23.80
C LEU A 174 12.09 9.70 -23.08
N LEU A 175 12.84 10.70 -22.59
CA LEU A 175 12.27 11.90 -21.98
C LEU A 175 11.44 12.70 -22.98
N LEU A 176 11.93 12.90 -24.21
CA LEU A 176 11.22 13.61 -25.26
C LEU A 176 9.90 12.90 -25.62
N VAL A 177 9.92 11.57 -25.74
CA VAL A 177 8.72 10.77 -25.96
C VAL A 177 7.72 10.96 -24.81
N TYR A 178 8.18 10.94 -23.55
CA TYR A 178 7.28 11.17 -22.41
C TYR A 178 6.65 12.57 -22.41
N ILE A 179 7.39 13.61 -22.79
CA ILE A 179 6.86 14.97 -22.93
C ILE A 179 5.82 15.03 -24.05
N GLY A 180 6.08 14.38 -25.19
CA GLY A 180 5.11 14.26 -26.28
C GLY A 180 3.82 13.58 -25.82
N THR A 181 3.92 12.40 -25.16
CA THR A 181 2.73 11.71 -24.65
C THR A 181 1.98 12.51 -23.58
N ALA A 182 2.68 13.30 -22.77
CA ALA A 182 2.05 14.17 -21.79
C ALA A 182 1.30 15.32 -22.45
N ALA A 183 1.87 15.91 -23.51
CA ALA A 183 1.21 16.92 -24.33
C ALA A 183 -0.05 16.35 -25.01
N ASP A 184 0.03 15.16 -25.61
CA ASP A 184 -1.12 14.48 -26.22
C ASP A 184 -2.25 14.24 -25.21
N ILE A 185 -1.92 13.85 -23.97
CA ILE A 185 -2.91 13.70 -22.90
C ILE A 185 -3.56 15.03 -22.54
N VAL A 186 -2.78 16.12 -22.45
CA VAL A 186 -3.31 17.47 -22.15
C VAL A 186 -4.24 17.94 -23.27
N GLU A 187 -3.84 17.78 -24.53
CA GLU A 187 -4.65 18.12 -25.71
C GLU A 187 -5.97 17.32 -25.72
N PHE A 188 -5.91 16.02 -25.42
CA PHE A 188 -7.09 15.18 -25.24
C PHE A 188 -8.01 15.71 -24.13
N PHE A 189 -7.47 16.16 -22.99
CA PHE A 189 -8.27 16.75 -21.91
C PHE A 189 -8.86 18.12 -22.27
N GLU A 190 -8.19 18.91 -23.10
CA GLU A 190 -8.72 20.16 -23.62
C GLU A 190 -9.87 19.93 -24.61
N ALA A 191 -9.81 18.88 -25.43
CA ALA A 191 -10.91 18.49 -26.33
C ALA A 191 -12.22 18.14 -25.60
N PHE A 192 -12.17 17.66 -24.35
CA PHE A 192 -13.38 17.46 -23.52
C PHE A 192 -13.91 18.71 -22.85
N LYS A 193 -13.16 19.82 -22.88
CA LYS A 193 -13.58 21.10 -22.32
C LYS A 193 -14.28 21.99 -23.35
N GLU A 194 -14.38 21.58 -24.61
CA GLU A 194 -15.22 22.27 -25.58
C GLU A 194 -16.70 22.16 -25.16
N ASP A 195 -17.40 23.30 -25.22
CA ASP A 195 -18.75 23.49 -24.68
C ASP A 195 -19.73 22.41 -25.17
N GLU A 196 -20.59 21.92 -24.25
CA GLU A 196 -21.75 21.12 -24.61
C GLU A 196 -22.58 21.89 -25.65
N VAL A 197 -22.69 21.33 -26.86
CA VAL A 197 -23.55 21.84 -27.93
C VAL A 197 -25.01 21.52 -27.64
#